data_AF-U9VWG3-F1
#
_entry.id   AF-U9VWG3-F1
#
_cell.length_a   1.000
_cell.length_b   1.000
_cell.length_c   1.000
_cell.angle_alpha   90.00
_cell.angle_beta   90.00
_cell.angle_gamma   90.00
#
_symmetry.space_group_name_H-M   'P 1'
#
loop_
_entity.id
_entity.type
_entity.pdbx_description
1 polymer ?
#
loop_
_entity_poly.entity_id
_entity_poly.type
_entity_poly.pdbx_seq_one_letter_code
_entity_poly.pdbx_strand_id
1 'polypeptide(L)'
;MSTTSLSRPYSRRRRQRLPIRRLSASFAPAGLALLLGTSGALWLTEALIMPKTAHAYTSRLNLFLTLEGDEPYSSLVRRANMAARAGAQRSFDQDLLITEVVINVTGENSDGIAVPVLNLRVSRQEWSQQPITEYWATYFRGAESLLRSGAGPSF
;
A
#
# COMPACT_ATOMS: atom_id res chain seq x y z
N MET A 1 33.21 47.85 79.33
CA MET A 1 32.77 49.25 79.14
C MET A 1 31.33 49.19 78.62
N SER A 2 30.35 49.21 79.53
CA SER A 2 29.49 50.37 79.87
C SER A 2 28.31 50.52 78.89
N THR A 3 27.17 49.84 79.15
CA THR A 3 25.92 50.36 79.77
C THR A 3 25.18 51.44 78.97
N THR A 4 23.88 51.22 78.68
CA THR A 4 22.75 52.20 78.55
C THR A 4 21.65 51.53 77.71
N SER A 5 20.56 51.01 78.29
CA SER A 5 19.31 51.68 78.72
C SER A 5 18.20 51.44 77.66
N LEU A 6 17.21 50.56 77.91
CA LEU A 6 15.93 50.79 78.62
C LEU A 6 14.85 51.45 77.74
N SER A 7 13.80 50.71 77.38
CA SER A 7 12.39 51.16 77.41
C SER A 7 11.40 50.10 76.86
N ARG A 8 10.45 49.73 77.73
CA ARG A 8 9.17 49.02 77.46
C ARG A 8 8.19 50.01 76.76
N PRO A 9 7.08 49.63 76.08
CA PRO A 9 6.08 48.70 76.62
C PRO A 9 5.22 47.84 75.68
N TYR A 10 4.51 46.95 76.37
CA TYR A 10 3.29 46.18 76.08
C TYR A 10 2.33 46.75 75.00
N SER A 11 1.93 45.92 74.02
CA SER A 11 0.69 46.14 73.27
C SER A 11 -0.02 44.84 72.87
N ARG A 12 -1.10 44.57 73.62
CA ARG A 12 -2.37 43.91 73.28
C ARG A 12 -2.44 42.98 72.04
N ARG A 13 -2.80 41.73 72.31
CA ARG A 13 -3.58 40.88 71.39
C ARG A 13 -4.84 41.62 70.93
N ARG A 14 -5.03 41.74 69.63
CA ARG A 14 -6.38 41.88 69.04
C ARG A 14 -6.46 40.97 67.82
N ARG A 15 -7.20 39.87 67.99
CA ARG A 15 -7.68 39.03 66.88
C ARG A 15 -8.47 39.93 65.94
N GLN A 16 -7.93 40.25 64.78
CA GLN A 16 -8.70 40.84 63.70
C GLN A 16 -9.20 39.71 62.81
N ARG A 17 -10.52 39.59 62.83
CA ARG A 17 -11.31 38.64 62.05
C ARG A 17 -11.07 38.93 60.57
N LEU A 18 -10.79 37.88 59.82
CA LEU A 18 -10.74 37.89 58.35
C LEU A 18 -12.02 38.54 57.80
N PRO A 19 -11.93 39.59 56.97
CA PRO A 19 -13.09 40.04 56.23
C PRO A 19 -13.41 38.99 55.16
N ILE A 20 -14.57 38.35 55.28
CA ILE A 20 -15.15 37.53 54.23
C ILE A 20 -15.38 38.46 53.04
N ARG A 21 -14.50 38.33 52.06
CA ARG A 21 -14.53 39.04 50.79
C ARG A 21 -15.80 38.60 50.05
N ARG A 22 -16.86 39.41 50.12
CA ARG A 22 -18.04 39.23 49.27
C ARG A 22 -17.60 39.44 47.82
N LEU A 23 -17.54 38.34 47.07
CA LEU A 23 -17.43 38.38 45.62
C LEU A 23 -18.77 38.86 45.07
N SER A 24 -18.84 40.13 44.72
CA SER A 24 -19.86 40.67 43.83
C SER A 24 -19.62 40.07 42.44
N ALA A 25 -20.41 39.06 42.08
CA ALA A 25 -20.47 38.55 40.72
C ALA A 25 -21.12 39.61 39.83
N SER A 26 -20.30 40.34 39.08
CA SER A 26 -20.73 41.19 37.99
C SER A 26 -21.17 40.29 36.83
N PHE A 27 -22.48 40.20 36.60
CA PHE A 27 -23.03 39.58 35.40
C PHE A 27 -22.84 40.53 34.22
N ALA A 28 -21.68 40.41 33.57
CA ALA A 28 -21.42 40.96 32.23
C ALA A 28 -21.47 39.81 31.20
N PRO A 29 -21.84 40.07 29.93
CA PRO A 29 -22.47 39.12 29.02
C PRO A 29 -21.48 38.14 28.39
N ALA A 30 -20.89 37.25 29.19
CA ALA A 30 -20.00 36.19 28.72
C ALA A 30 -20.76 34.93 28.25
N GLY A 31 -22.09 34.89 28.40
CA GLY A 31 -22.88 33.70 28.04
C GLY A 31 -23.03 33.48 26.54
N LEU A 32 -23.03 34.55 25.72
CA LEU A 32 -23.37 34.45 24.31
C LEU A 32 -22.17 34.04 23.43
N ALA A 33 -20.94 34.42 23.81
CA ALA A 33 -19.72 34.00 23.14
C ALA A 33 -19.40 32.52 23.35
N LEU A 34 -19.79 31.96 24.51
CA LEU A 34 -19.61 30.54 24.84
C LEU A 34 -20.60 29.62 24.10
N LEU A 35 -21.76 30.12 23.67
CA LEU A 35 -22.76 29.34 22.91
C LEU A 35 -22.48 29.30 21.41
N LEU A 36 -21.90 30.34 20.83
CA LEU A 36 -21.58 30.38 19.39
C LEU A 36 -20.26 29.67 19.04
N GLY A 37 -19.32 29.55 19.98
CA GLY A 37 -18.03 28.89 19.74
C GLY A 37 -18.10 27.35 19.70
N THR A 38 -19.08 26.74 20.35
CA THR A 38 -19.17 25.27 20.48
C THR A 38 -19.91 24.60 19.32
N SER A 39 -20.82 25.28 18.63
CA SER A 39 -21.54 24.71 17.48
C SER A 39 -20.67 24.54 16.22
N GLY A 40 -19.62 25.34 16.06
CA GLY A 40 -18.72 25.25 14.89
C GLY A 40 -17.65 24.16 14.99
N ALA A 41 -17.29 23.74 16.20
CA ALA A 41 -16.18 22.80 16.42
C ALA A 41 -16.56 21.32 16.15
N LEU A 42 -17.85 21.00 16.05
CA LEU A 42 -18.33 19.63 15.85
C LEU A 42 -18.38 19.19 14.38
N TRP A 43 -18.17 20.10 13.42
CA TRP A 43 -18.22 19.78 11.98
C TRP A 43 -16.86 19.44 11.35
N LEU A 44 -15.77 19.44 12.13
CA LEU A 44 -14.39 19.28 11.61
C LEU A 44 -13.75 17.90 11.85
N THR A 45 -14.47 16.94 12.43
CA THR A 45 -13.88 15.63 12.80
C THR A 45 -14.02 14.54 11.74
N GLU A 46 -14.86 14.71 10.70
CA GLU A 46 -15.10 13.64 9.72
C GLU A 46 -13.98 13.44 8.69
N ALA A 47 -13.07 14.39 8.49
CA ALA A 47 -12.08 14.31 7.42
C ALA A 47 -10.88 13.38 7.70
N LEU A 48 -10.77 12.79 8.90
CA LEU A 48 -9.58 12.02 9.32
C LEU A 48 -9.70 10.50 9.09
N ILE A 49 -10.86 10.01 8.69
CA ILE A 49 -11.11 8.59 8.42
C ILE A 49 -11.36 8.38 6.93
N MET A 50 -10.54 8.98 6.06
CA MET A 50 -10.45 8.46 4.70
C MET A 50 -9.66 7.15 4.77
N PRO A 51 -10.28 5.98 4.57
CA PRO A 51 -9.52 4.76 4.41
C PRO A 51 -8.56 4.99 3.24
N LYS A 52 -7.25 4.88 3.49
CA LYS A 52 -6.26 4.85 2.41
C LYS A 52 -6.65 3.68 1.53
N THR A 53 -7.17 3.97 0.34
CA THR A 53 -7.49 2.94 -0.62
C THR A 53 -6.18 2.33 -1.10
N ALA A 54 -5.74 1.28 -0.41
CA ALA A 54 -4.66 0.43 -0.87
C ALA A 54 -5.18 -0.32 -2.10
N HIS A 55 -5.03 0.28 -3.28
CA HIS A 55 -5.36 -0.36 -4.54
C HIS A 55 -4.26 -1.36 -4.86
N ALA A 56 -4.40 -2.59 -4.36
CA ALA A 56 -3.66 -3.73 -4.87
C ALA A 56 -4.25 -4.06 -6.24
N TYR A 57 -3.43 -4.03 -7.29
CA TYR A 57 -3.89 -4.40 -8.62
C TYR A 57 -2.99 -5.43 -9.28
N THR A 58 -3.63 -6.26 -10.10
CA THR A 58 -3.01 -7.35 -10.85
C THR A 58 -2.64 -6.87 -12.25
N SER A 59 -1.36 -6.92 -12.59
CA SER A 59 -0.91 -6.72 -13.97
C SER A 59 -1.17 -7.98 -14.79
N ARG A 60 -1.67 -7.82 -16.02
CA ARG A 60 -1.93 -8.92 -16.96
C ARG A 60 -1.19 -8.67 -18.25
N LEU A 61 -0.37 -9.64 -18.67
CA LEU A 61 0.44 -9.55 -19.88
C LEU A 61 0.21 -10.77 -20.76
N ASN A 62 0.04 -10.55 -22.06
CA ASN A 62 0.01 -11.62 -23.05
C ASN A 62 1.25 -11.46 -23.94
N LEU A 63 2.06 -12.50 -24.02
CA LEU A 63 3.29 -12.55 -24.81
C LEU A 63 3.10 -13.55 -25.94
N PHE A 64 3.52 -13.18 -27.15
CA PHE A 64 3.44 -14.03 -28.33
C PHE A 64 4.86 -14.40 -28.77
N LEU A 65 5.09 -15.69 -29.03
CA LEU A 65 6.36 -16.23 -29.50
C LEU A 65 6.13 -17.08 -30.74
N THR A 66 6.81 -16.76 -31.83
CA THR A 66 6.78 -17.59 -33.04
C THR A 66 7.77 -18.75 -32.92
N LEU A 67 7.37 -19.95 -33.34
CA LEU A 67 8.27 -21.10 -33.50
C LEU A 67 9.24 -20.81 -34.64
N GLU A 68 10.52 -21.05 -34.38
CA GLU A 68 11.58 -20.80 -35.37
C GLU A 68 11.87 -22.09 -36.16
N GLY A 69 11.29 -22.22 -37.36
CA GLY A 69 11.56 -23.37 -38.24
C GLY A 69 11.28 -24.73 -37.56
N ASP A 70 12.27 -25.61 -37.52
CA ASP A 70 12.19 -26.93 -36.85
C ASP A 70 12.69 -26.88 -35.38
N GLU A 71 12.49 -25.74 -34.71
CA GLU A 71 12.84 -25.58 -33.30
C GLU A 71 12.12 -26.65 -32.44
N PRO A 72 12.85 -27.38 -31.59
CA PRO A 72 12.22 -28.33 -30.68
C PRO A 72 11.35 -27.59 -29.65
N TYR A 73 10.22 -28.19 -29.26
CA TYR A 73 9.29 -27.57 -28.31
C TYR A 73 9.95 -27.14 -26.99
N SER A 74 10.97 -27.87 -26.52
CA SER A 74 11.75 -27.49 -25.33
C SER A 74 12.48 -26.15 -25.46
N SER A 75 12.89 -25.76 -26.67
CA SER A 75 13.48 -24.45 -26.94
C SER A 75 12.46 -23.33 -26.91
N LEU A 76 11.25 -23.56 -27.45
CA LEU A 76 10.13 -22.64 -27.32
C LEU A 76 9.79 -22.41 -25.84
N VAL A 77 9.70 -23.48 -25.05
CA VAL A 77 9.42 -23.39 -23.61
C VAL A 77 10.51 -22.60 -22.88
N ARG A 78 11.78 -22.81 -23.21
CA ARG A 78 12.89 -22.04 -22.63
C ARG A 78 12.78 -20.55 -22.95
N ARG A 79 12.47 -20.19 -24.21
CA ARG A 79 12.23 -18.79 -24.62
C ARG A 79 11.01 -18.21 -23.90
N ALA A 80 9.93 -18.99 -23.76
CA ALA A 80 8.73 -18.61 -23.01
C ALA A 80 9.04 -18.31 -21.54
N ASN A 81 9.87 -19.12 -20.89
CA ASN A 81 10.30 -18.87 -19.51
C ASN A 81 11.10 -17.57 -19.39
N MET A 82 12.07 -17.35 -20.30
CA MET A 82 12.84 -16.10 -20.31
C MET A 82 11.95 -14.87 -20.54
N ALA A 83 11.00 -14.96 -21.46
CA ALA A 83 10.07 -13.89 -21.78
C ALA A 83 9.13 -13.58 -20.59
N ALA A 84 8.57 -14.62 -19.97
CA ALA A 84 7.72 -14.47 -18.79
C ALA A 84 8.50 -13.91 -17.60
N ARG A 85 9.75 -14.35 -17.38
CA ARG A 85 10.63 -13.80 -16.33
C ARG A 85 10.87 -12.31 -16.53
N ALA A 86 11.25 -11.91 -17.74
CA ALA A 86 11.48 -10.51 -18.07
C ALA A 86 10.20 -9.68 -17.94
N GLY A 87 9.05 -10.22 -18.36
CA GLY A 87 7.75 -9.59 -18.23
C GLY A 87 7.32 -9.40 -16.79
N ALA A 88 7.56 -10.39 -15.92
CA ALA A 88 7.24 -10.33 -14.50
C ALA A 88 8.09 -9.27 -13.80
N GLN A 89 9.41 -9.32 -14.02
CA GLN A 89 10.34 -8.35 -13.48
C GLN A 89 9.97 -6.91 -13.88
N ARG A 90 9.78 -6.67 -15.18
CA ARG A 90 9.38 -5.36 -15.71
C ARG A 90 8.06 -4.88 -15.11
N SER A 91 7.07 -5.77 -14.98
CA SER A 91 5.78 -5.41 -14.41
C SER A 91 5.92 -4.94 -12.96
N PHE A 92 6.68 -5.67 -12.15
CA PHE A 92 6.90 -5.28 -10.75
C PHE A 92 7.76 -4.01 -10.61
N ASP A 93 8.69 -3.77 -11.54
CA ASP A 93 9.54 -2.57 -11.54
C ASP A 93 8.79 -1.32 -12.05
N GLN A 94 7.79 -1.50 -12.91
CA GLN A 94 7.04 -0.40 -13.52
C GLN A 94 6.16 0.36 -12.51
N ASP A 95 5.54 -0.35 -11.57
CA ASP A 95 4.73 0.28 -10.53
C ASP A 95 4.72 -0.53 -9.23
N LEU A 96 5.00 0.16 -8.12
CA LEU A 96 5.12 -0.40 -6.77
C LEU A 96 3.79 -0.94 -6.25
N LEU A 97 2.66 -0.45 -6.76
CA LEU A 97 1.33 -0.87 -6.33
C LEU A 97 0.87 -2.18 -7.01
N ILE A 98 1.61 -2.69 -8.01
CA ILE A 98 1.40 -4.04 -8.56
C ILE A 98 1.77 -5.06 -7.50
N THR A 99 0.79 -5.83 -7.04
CA THR A 99 0.98 -6.91 -6.05
C THR A 99 1.01 -8.29 -6.68
N GLU A 100 0.42 -8.45 -7.86
CA GLU A 100 0.34 -9.72 -8.59
C GLU A 100 0.54 -9.50 -10.08
N VAL A 101 1.24 -10.43 -10.73
CA VAL A 101 1.43 -10.46 -12.17
C VAL A 101 0.92 -11.78 -12.72
N VAL A 102 0.11 -11.70 -13.77
CA VAL A 102 -0.36 -12.84 -14.55
C VAL A 102 0.13 -12.68 -15.99
N ILE A 103 0.93 -13.63 -16.48
CA ILE A 103 1.47 -13.63 -17.83
C ILE A 103 1.00 -14.87 -18.56
N ASN A 104 0.35 -14.71 -19.70
CA ASN A 104 0.13 -15.79 -20.66
C ASN A 104 1.17 -15.70 -21.75
N VAL A 105 1.87 -16.81 -22.02
CA VAL A 105 2.73 -16.92 -23.19
C VAL A 105 2.08 -17.85 -24.19
N THR A 106 1.84 -17.34 -25.39
CA THR A 106 1.26 -18.05 -26.51
C THR A 106 2.33 -18.28 -27.56
N GLY A 107 2.51 -19.54 -27.95
CA GLY A 107 3.35 -19.95 -29.06
C GLY A 107 2.55 -19.90 -30.35
N GLU A 108 3.17 -19.53 -31.46
CA GLU A 108 2.55 -19.50 -32.78
C GLU A 108 3.43 -20.27 -33.77
N ASN A 109 2.87 -21.20 -34.53
CA ASN A 109 3.62 -21.92 -35.57
C ASN A 109 3.70 -21.11 -36.88
N SER A 110 4.43 -21.62 -37.88
CA SER A 110 4.58 -20.98 -39.19
C SER A 110 3.25 -20.78 -39.95
N ASP A 111 2.24 -21.58 -39.64
CA ASP A 111 0.92 -21.55 -40.27
C ASP A 111 -0.08 -20.64 -39.54
N GLY A 112 0.39 -19.90 -38.53
CA GLY A 112 -0.40 -18.92 -37.78
C GLY A 112 -1.28 -19.51 -36.67
N ILE A 113 -1.05 -20.77 -36.27
CA ILE A 113 -1.78 -21.42 -35.20
C ILE A 113 -1.18 -21.01 -33.85
N ALA A 114 -1.96 -20.25 -33.08
CA ALA A 114 -1.59 -19.72 -31.78
C ALA A 114 -2.11 -20.61 -30.63
N VAL A 115 -1.20 -21.09 -29.78
CA VAL A 115 -1.50 -22.02 -28.68
C VAL A 115 -0.85 -21.54 -27.37
N PRO A 116 -1.57 -21.50 -26.24
CA PRO A 116 -0.98 -21.18 -24.94
C PRO A 116 0.11 -22.20 -24.58
N VAL A 117 1.31 -21.73 -24.27
CA VAL A 117 2.46 -22.57 -23.88
C VAL A 117 2.59 -22.63 -22.36
N LEU A 118 2.53 -21.46 -21.71
CA LEU A 118 2.52 -21.38 -20.25
C LEU A 118 1.71 -20.19 -19.73
N ASN A 119 1.24 -20.32 -18.49
CA ASN A 119 0.69 -19.24 -17.69
C ASN A 119 1.56 -19.07 -16.44
N LEU A 120 2.08 -17.87 -16.21
CA LEU A 120 2.77 -17.50 -14.98
C LEU A 120 1.82 -16.65 -14.14
N ARG A 121 1.55 -17.05 -12.90
CA ARG A 121 0.84 -16.23 -11.91
C ARG A 121 1.67 -16.18 -10.65
N VAL A 122 2.07 -14.97 -10.24
CA VAL A 122 2.94 -14.81 -9.07
C VAL A 122 2.70 -13.47 -8.40
N SER A 123 2.75 -13.45 -7.07
CA SER A 123 2.72 -12.21 -6.28
C SER A 123 4.12 -11.58 -6.18
N ARG A 124 4.17 -10.28 -5.86
CA ARG A 124 5.45 -9.58 -5.63
C ARG A 124 6.27 -10.24 -4.53
N GLN A 125 5.61 -10.67 -3.46
CA GLN A 125 6.28 -11.32 -2.33
C GLN A 125 6.93 -12.64 -2.75
N GLU A 126 6.18 -13.50 -3.44
CA GLU A 126 6.69 -14.78 -3.98
C GLU A 126 7.82 -14.54 -4.98
N TRP A 127 7.66 -13.58 -5.89
CA TRP A 127 8.67 -13.25 -6.90
C TRP A 127 9.97 -12.73 -6.27
N SER A 128 9.87 -11.91 -5.21
CA SER A 128 11.04 -11.40 -4.49
C SER A 128 11.83 -12.49 -3.79
N GLN A 129 11.15 -13.56 -3.35
CA GLN A 129 11.79 -14.72 -2.70
C GLN A 129 12.38 -15.67 -3.74
N GLN A 130 11.67 -15.91 -4.85
CA GLN A 130 12.05 -16.86 -5.88
C GLN A 130 11.74 -16.30 -7.28
N PRO A 131 12.65 -15.53 -7.92
CA PRO A 131 12.44 -14.91 -9.23
C PRO A 131 12.73 -15.89 -10.37
N ILE A 132 12.16 -17.10 -10.28
CA ILE A 132 12.32 -18.21 -11.23
C ILE A 132 10.93 -18.60 -11.73
N THR A 133 10.71 -18.51 -13.03
CA THR A 133 9.40 -18.73 -13.67
C THR A 133 8.89 -20.15 -13.44
N GLU A 134 9.78 -21.14 -13.48
CA GLU A 134 9.47 -22.57 -13.39
C GLU A 134 8.73 -22.97 -12.10
N TYR A 135 8.92 -22.22 -11.01
CA TYR A 135 8.25 -22.49 -9.72
C TYR A 135 6.78 -22.07 -9.71
N TRP A 136 6.43 -21.08 -10.52
CA TRP A 136 5.12 -20.40 -10.48
C TRP A 136 4.32 -20.59 -11.78
N ALA A 137 4.95 -21.13 -12.83
CA ALA A 137 4.35 -21.34 -14.13
C ALA A 137 3.55 -22.64 -14.21
N THR A 138 2.38 -22.56 -14.82
CA THR A 138 1.57 -23.69 -15.26
C THR A 138 1.82 -23.91 -16.75
N TYR A 139 2.31 -25.10 -17.12
CA TYR A 139 2.61 -25.47 -18.50
C TYR A 139 1.44 -26.22 -19.15
N PHE A 140 1.10 -25.85 -20.37
CA PHE A 140 0.05 -26.51 -21.13
C PHE A 140 0.64 -27.68 -21.92
N ARG A 141 0.46 -28.91 -21.41
CA ARG A 141 1.04 -30.12 -22.01
C ARG A 141 0.55 -30.41 -23.43
N GLY A 142 -0.66 -29.99 -23.77
CA GLY A 142 -1.24 -30.18 -25.10
C GLY A 142 -0.65 -29.26 -26.18
N ALA A 143 0.11 -28.23 -25.78
CA ALA A 143 0.55 -27.20 -26.71
C ALA A 143 1.50 -27.75 -27.79
N GLU A 144 2.39 -28.68 -27.42
CA GLU A 144 3.32 -29.32 -28.36
C GLU A 144 2.59 -30.04 -29.50
N SER A 145 1.59 -30.87 -29.15
CA SER A 145 0.81 -31.61 -30.13
C SER A 145 0.05 -30.67 -31.07
N LEU A 146 -0.56 -29.62 -30.53
CA LEU A 146 -1.35 -28.66 -31.30
C LEU A 146 -0.49 -27.82 -32.26
N LEU A 147 0.66 -27.35 -31.81
CA LEU A 147 1.60 -26.57 -32.62
C LEU A 147 2.18 -27.43 -33.76
N ARG A 148 2.43 -28.72 -33.50
CA ARG A 148 2.94 -29.67 -34.49
C ARG A 148 1.85 -30.19 -35.45
N SER A 149 0.62 -30.43 -34.97
CA SER A 149 -0.50 -30.84 -35.84
C SER A 149 -0.94 -29.73 -36.79
N GLY A 150 -0.71 -28.48 -36.38
CA GLY A 150 -0.95 -27.31 -37.21
C GLY A 150 0.03 -27.15 -38.36
N ALA A 151 1.24 -27.71 -38.22
CA ALA A 151 2.23 -27.82 -39.29
C ALA A 151 1.84 -28.95 -40.25
N GLY A 152 0.77 -28.71 -41.02
CA GLY A 152 0.38 -29.60 -42.12
C GLY A 152 1.48 -29.67 -43.18
N PRO A 153 1.62 -30.78 -43.92
CA PRO A 153 2.57 -30.85 -45.02
C PRO A 153 2.23 -29.76 -46.04
N SER A 154 3.18 -28.85 -46.25
CA SER A 154 3.17 -27.93 -47.38
C SER A 154 3.34 -28.78 -48.64
N PHE A 155 2.26 -28.99 -49.38
CA PHE A 155 2.27 -29.66 -50.69
C PHE A 155 2.88 -28.76 -51.76
#